data_AF-A0A7J4DUR4-F1
#
_entry.id   AF-A0A7J4DUR4-F1
#
_cell.length_a   1.000
_cell.length_b   1.000
_cell.length_c   1.000
_cell.angle_alpha   90.00
_cell.angle_beta   90.00
_cell.angle_gamma   90.00
#
_symmetry.space_group_name_H-M   'P 1'
#
loop_
_entity.id
_entity.type
_entity.pdbx_description
1 polymer ?
#
loop_
_entity_poly.entity_id
_entity_poly.type
_entity_poly.pdbx_seq_one_letter_code
_entity_poly.pdbx_strand_id
1 'polypeptide(L)'
;RTPNGKGSIGNQSPEGENTAKINREDASVLGLKNGDSVIVKTDAGSAVLRVKISSSPPRNTLIVRWSDELRKIIPLRISKWGCLDIKSVPCVVERYEEDIH
;
A
#
# COMPACT_ATOMS: atom_id res chain seq x y z
N ARG A 1 19.28 -43.90 -8.45
CA ARG A 1 19.17 -42.54 -7.86
C ARG A 1 18.74 -41.58 -8.95
N THR A 2 17.45 -41.28 -9.02
CA THR A 2 16.83 -40.35 -9.98
C THR A 2 16.37 -39.12 -9.20
N PRO A 3 16.84 -37.89 -9.49
CA PRO A 3 16.27 -36.70 -8.91
C PRO A 3 15.10 -36.24 -9.78
N ASN A 4 13.89 -36.72 -9.47
CA ASN A 4 12.65 -36.13 -9.97
C ASN A 4 12.06 -35.29 -8.84
N GLY A 5 11.98 -33.98 -9.06
CA GLY A 5 11.39 -33.05 -8.11
C GLY A 5 11.76 -31.62 -8.42
N LYS A 6 11.58 -31.18 -9.69
CA LYS A 6 11.47 -29.74 -9.96
C LYS A 6 10.22 -29.25 -9.24
N GLY A 7 10.42 -28.69 -8.05
CA GLY A 7 9.41 -27.90 -7.37
C GLY A 7 8.94 -26.81 -8.32
N SER A 8 7.63 -26.75 -8.55
CA SER A 8 6.99 -25.71 -9.31
C SER A 8 7.41 -24.36 -8.73
N ILE A 9 8.05 -23.53 -9.56
CA ILE A 9 8.27 -22.12 -9.26
C ILE A 9 6.85 -21.53 -9.20
N GLY A 10 6.32 -21.39 -7.99
CA GLY A 10 5.04 -20.76 -7.77
C GLY A 10 5.09 -19.39 -8.41
N ASN A 11 4.18 -19.14 -9.35
CA ASN A 11 3.95 -17.82 -9.94
C ASN A 11 3.84 -16.79 -8.81
N GLN A 12 4.91 -16.02 -8.58
CA GLN A 12 4.84 -14.82 -7.76
C GLN A 12 3.95 -13.85 -8.53
N SER A 13 2.67 -13.84 -8.16
CA SER A 13 1.75 -12.84 -8.67
C SER A 13 2.34 -11.46 -8.35
N PRO A 14 2.46 -10.53 -9.31
CA PRO A 14 3.03 -9.20 -9.08
C PRO A 14 2.17 -8.30 -8.16
N GLU A 15 1.15 -8.86 -7.51
CA GLU A 15 0.19 -8.18 -6.64
C GLU A 15 0.72 -7.93 -5.20
N GLY A 16 2.01 -8.18 -4.94
CA GLY A 16 2.45 -8.55 -3.60
C GLY A 16 2.73 -7.44 -2.58
N GLU A 17 3.44 -6.37 -2.97
CA GLU A 17 4.22 -5.64 -1.95
C GLU A 17 3.80 -4.19 -1.73
N ASN A 18 3.35 -3.45 -2.74
CA ASN A 18 3.03 -2.02 -2.61
C ASN A 18 1.63 -1.69 -3.11
N THR A 19 0.62 -2.47 -2.70
CA THR A 19 -0.78 -2.20 -3.05
C THR A 19 -1.55 -1.56 -1.90
N ALA A 20 -2.28 -0.51 -2.25
CA ALA A 20 -3.12 0.29 -1.39
C ALA A 20 -4.60 -0.01 -1.70
N LYS A 21 -5.31 -0.65 -0.77
CA LYS A 21 -6.75 -0.86 -0.91
C LYS A 21 -7.48 0.41 -0.52
N ILE A 22 -8.29 0.91 -1.44
CA ILE A 22 -9.09 2.13 -1.27
C ILE A 22 -10.57 1.82 -1.51
N ASN A 23 -11.45 2.52 -0.79
CA ASN A 23 -12.88 2.45 -1.04
C ASN A 23 -13.22 2.95 -2.46
N ARG A 24 -14.27 2.37 -3.07
CA ARG A 24 -14.73 2.75 -4.41
C ARG A 24 -15.16 4.21 -4.50
N GLU A 25 -15.77 4.76 -3.46
CA GLU A 25 -16.27 6.13 -3.47
C GLU A 25 -15.13 7.14 -3.37
N ASP A 26 -14.16 6.89 -2.50
CA ASP A 26 -12.95 7.72 -2.40
C ASP A 26 -12.12 7.66 -3.69
N ALA A 27 -11.97 6.47 -4.28
CA ALA A 27 -11.31 6.32 -5.58
C ALA A 27 -12.03 7.10 -6.69
N SER A 28 -13.37 7.11 -6.68
CA SER A 28 -14.16 7.88 -7.63
C SER A 28 -13.97 9.38 -7.46
N VAL A 29 -13.90 9.88 -6.22
CA VAL A 29 -13.66 11.30 -5.92
C VAL A 29 -12.26 11.72 -6.37
N LEU A 30 -11.27 10.86 -6.16
CA LEU A 30 -9.88 11.09 -6.56
C LEU A 30 -9.61 10.79 -8.06
N GLY A 31 -10.61 10.31 -8.80
CA GLY A 31 -10.46 9.95 -10.22
C GLY A 31 -9.48 8.80 -10.48
N LEU A 32 -9.34 7.88 -9.51
CA LEU A 32 -8.40 6.76 -9.53
C LEU A 32 -9.02 5.48 -10.10
N LYS A 33 -8.19 4.66 -10.73
CA LYS A 33 -8.52 3.33 -11.26
C LYS A 33 -7.63 2.26 -10.63
N ASN A 34 -8.04 0.99 -10.76
CA ASN A 34 -7.20 -0.14 -10.37
C ASN A 34 -5.88 -0.11 -11.15
N GLY A 35 -4.76 -0.19 -10.44
CA GLY A 35 -3.42 -0.16 -11.03
C GLY A 35 -2.78 1.23 -11.10
N ASP A 36 -3.54 2.31 -10.88
CA ASP A 36 -2.98 3.66 -10.83
C ASP A 36 -1.98 3.78 -9.67
N SER A 37 -0.96 4.62 -9.85
CA SER A 37 -0.03 4.97 -8.80
C SER A 37 -0.54 6.17 -8.00
N VAL A 38 -0.42 6.09 -6.68
CA VAL A 38 -0.69 7.18 -5.77
C VAL A 38 0.50 7.39 -4.86
N ILE A 39 0.74 8.63 -4.45
CA ILE A 39 1.66 8.95 -3.39
C ILE A 39 0.87 9.14 -2.10
N VAL A 40 1.25 8.40 -1.07
CA VAL A 40 0.72 8.54 0.29
C VAL A 40 1.75 9.30 1.10
N LYS A 41 1.35 10.45 1.62
CA LYS A 41 2.16 11.35 2.45
C LYS A 41 1.67 11.30 3.89
N THR A 42 2.59 11.19 4.82
CA THR A 42 2.35 11.29 6.27
C THR A 42 3.36 12.27 6.88
N ASP A 43 3.25 12.50 8.19
CA ASP A 43 4.24 13.27 8.95
C ASP A 43 5.65 12.63 8.92
N ALA A 44 5.72 11.31 8.73
CA ALA A 44 6.99 10.58 8.74
C ALA A 44 7.70 10.58 7.37
N GLY A 45 6.95 10.65 6.28
CA GLY A 45 7.50 10.59 4.93
C GLY A 45 6.44 10.32 3.87
N SER A 46 6.89 9.84 2.70
CA SER A 46 6.01 9.50 1.59
C SER A 46 6.37 8.17 0.93
N ALA A 47 5.36 7.46 0.42
CA ALA A 47 5.53 6.22 -0.33
C ALA A 47 4.60 6.18 -1.54
N VAL A 48 5.10 5.60 -2.64
CA VAL A 48 4.30 5.38 -3.85
C VAL A 48 3.68 3.98 -3.78
N LEU A 49 2.36 3.91 -3.92
CA LEU A 49 1.58 2.69 -3.84
C LEU A 49 0.68 2.55 -5.07
N ARG A 50 0.39 1.30 -5.45
CA ARG A 50 -0.58 0.99 -6.51
C ARG A 50 -1.97 0.81 -5.94
N VAL A 51 -2.95 1.42 -6.58
CA VAL A 51 -4.35 1.41 -6.16
C VAL A 51 -5.00 0.06 -6.45
N LYS A 52 -5.70 -0.48 -5.44
CA LYS A 52 -6.62 -1.61 -5.57
C LYS A 52 -7.98 -1.22 -4.98
N ILE A 53 -8.91 -0.84 -5.83
CA ILE A 53 -10.28 -0.49 -5.46
C ILE A 53 -10.98 -1.73 -4.88
N SER A 54 -11.52 -1.59 -3.69
CA SER A 54 -12.23 -2.64 -2.96
C SER A 54 -13.35 -2.05 -2.12
N SER A 55 -14.42 -2.80 -1.88
CA SER A 55 -15.46 -2.44 -0.91
C SER A 55 -15.10 -2.80 0.54
N SER A 56 -13.94 -3.41 0.77
CA SER A 56 -13.49 -3.85 2.10
C SER A 56 -13.09 -2.69 3.02
N PRO A 57 -12.31 -1.68 2.60
CA PRO A 57 -12.02 -0.52 3.44
C PRO A 57 -13.26 0.36 3.62
N PRO A 58 -13.51 0.89 4.83
CA PRO A 58 -14.44 2.01 5.02
C PRO A 58 -14.03 3.24 4.19
N ARG A 59 -14.95 4.19 4.03
CA ARG A 59 -14.61 5.49 3.43
C ARG A 59 -13.52 6.21 4.25
N ASN A 60 -12.72 7.04 3.58
CA ASN A 60 -11.56 7.74 4.13
C ASN A 60 -10.53 6.81 4.80
N THR A 61 -10.51 5.53 4.43
CA THR A 61 -9.61 4.53 5.00
C THR A 61 -8.83 3.82 3.92
N LEU A 62 -7.51 3.76 4.09
CA LEU A 62 -6.60 3.01 3.24
C LEU A 62 -6.07 1.80 3.99
N ILE A 63 -6.18 0.62 3.36
CA ILE A 63 -5.59 -0.60 3.89
C ILE A 63 -4.42 -0.98 2.99
N VAL A 64 -3.21 -0.82 3.53
CA VAL A 64 -1.98 -1.16 2.84
C VAL A 64 -1.39 -2.40 3.50
N ARG A 65 -0.91 -3.35 2.70
CA ARG A 65 -0.20 -4.52 3.23
C ARG A 65 1.17 -4.07 3.72
N TRP A 66 1.57 -4.54 4.90
CA TRP A 66 2.89 -4.26 5.46
C TRP A 66 4.02 -4.59 4.47
N SER A 67 4.86 -3.60 4.17
CA SER A 67 6.02 -3.68 3.27
C SER A 67 7.15 -2.77 3.76
N ASP A 68 8.34 -2.91 3.21
CA ASP A 68 9.47 -2.03 3.57
C ASP A 68 9.24 -0.58 3.14
N GLU A 69 8.49 -0.32 2.05
CA GLU A 69 8.10 1.04 1.65
C GLU A 69 7.18 1.70 2.68
N LEU A 70 6.29 0.95 3.32
CA LEU A 70 5.42 1.48 4.38
C LEU A 70 6.21 1.97 5.60
N ARG A 71 7.38 1.41 5.88
CA ARG A 71 8.22 1.86 7.00
C ARG A 71 8.63 3.32 6.85
N LYS A 72 8.65 3.86 5.64
CA LYS A 72 8.96 5.27 5.36
C LYS A 72 7.84 6.21 5.78
N ILE A 73 6.59 5.74 5.85
CA ILE A 73 5.42 6.58 6.12
C ILE A 73 4.79 6.33 7.50
N ILE A 74 5.21 5.29 8.21
CA ILE A 74 4.71 5.01 9.56
C ILE A 74 5.56 5.76 10.58
N PRO A 75 4.97 6.64 11.40
CA PRO A 75 5.72 7.31 12.43
C PRO A 75 6.24 6.27 13.43
N LEU A 76 7.55 6.30 13.69
CA LEU A 76 8.21 5.49 14.72
C LEU A 76 7.88 6.01 16.14
N ARG A 77 6.64 6.47 16.36
CA ARG A 77 6.16 6.85 17.68
C ARG A 77 5.82 5.57 18.43
N ILE A 78 6.73 5.22 19.34
CA ILE A 78 6.52 4.15 20.30
C ILE A 78 5.49 4.67 21.31
N SER A 79 4.33 4.02 21.37
CA SER A 79 3.31 4.30 22.38
C SER A 79 3.89 4.14 23.79
N LYS A 80 3.20 4.66 24.80
CA LYS A 80 3.58 4.50 26.22
C LYS A 80 3.78 3.04 26.68
N TRP A 81 3.31 2.08 25.88
CA TRP A 81 3.41 0.64 26.12
C TRP A 81 4.54 -0.05 25.35
N GLY A 82 5.39 0.69 24.63
CA GLY A 82 6.46 0.08 23.82
C GLY A 82 6.00 -0.44 22.45
N CYS A 83 4.74 -0.24 22.07
CA CYS A 83 4.20 -0.68 20.79
C CYS A 83 4.27 0.43 19.73
N LEU A 84 4.71 0.09 18.51
CA LEU A 84 4.63 0.96 17.34
C LEU A 84 3.17 1.16 16.95
N ASP A 85 2.74 2.42 16.83
CA ASP A 85 1.40 2.75 16.35
C ASP A 85 1.36 2.69 14.82
N ILE A 86 1.10 1.49 14.31
CA ILE A 86 1.11 1.18 12.87
C ILE A 86 -0.29 1.29 12.22
N LYS A 87 -1.31 1.68 12.98
CA LYS A 87 -2.71 1.77 12.54
C LYS A 87 -3.21 3.20 12.67
N SER A 88 -4.25 3.55 11.92
CA SER A 88 -4.92 4.86 12.01
C SER A 88 -3.98 6.06 11.83
N VAL A 89 -2.92 5.90 11.02
CA VAL A 89 -1.97 6.96 10.71
C VAL A 89 -2.66 7.97 9.76
N PRO A 90 -2.79 9.25 10.15
CA PRO A 90 -3.30 10.28 9.25
C PRO A 90 -2.38 10.40 8.03
N CYS A 91 -2.98 10.39 6.84
CA CYS A 91 -2.25 10.50 5.59
C CYS A 91 -3.01 11.36 4.58
N VAL A 92 -2.26 11.92 3.63
CA VAL A 92 -2.76 12.59 2.44
C VAL A 92 -2.45 11.70 1.25
N VAL A 93 -3.43 11.53 0.37
CA VAL A 93 -3.31 10.67 -0.82
C VAL A 93 -3.45 11.54 -2.05
N GLU A 94 -2.47 11.48 -2.92
CA GLU A 94 -2.45 12.23 -4.17
C GLU A 94 -2.17 11.27 -5.34
N ARG A 95 -2.70 11.61 -6.51
CA ARG A 95 -2.38 10.89 -7.74
C ARG A 95 -0.91 11.10 -8.08
N TYR A 96 -0.21 10.02 -8.40
CA TYR A 96 1.20 10.07 -8.79
C TYR A 96 1.30 9.85 -10.30
N GLU A 97 1.67 10.91 -11.02
CA GLU A 97 2.01 10.85 -12.45
C GLU A 97 3.53 10.89 -12.55
N GLU A 98 4.12 9.79 -13.01
CA GLU A 98 5.56 9.72 -13.22
C GLU A 98 5.87 10.56 -14.46
N ASP A 99 6.46 11.73 -14.24
CA ASP A 99 6.77 12.69 -15.29
C ASP A 99 7.90 12.12 -16.17
N ILE A 100 7.55 11.66 -17.37
CA ILE A 100 8.50 11.12 -18.35
C ILE A 100 9.05 12.31 -19.15
N HIS A 101 10.22 12.83 -18.76
CA HIS A 101 10.99 13.83 -19.52
C HIS A 101 12.12 13.20 -20.32
#